data_AF-A0A9D4N7G8-F1
#
_entry.id   AF-A0A9D4N7G8-F1
#
_cell.length_a   1.000
_cell.length_b   1.000
_cell.length_c   1.000
_cell.angle_alpha   90.00
_cell.angle_beta   90.00
_cell.angle_gamma   90.00
#
_symmetry.space_group_name_H-M   'P 1'
#
loop_
_entity.id
_entity.type
_entity.pdbx_description
1 polymer ?
#
loop_
_entity_poly.entity_id
_entity_poly.type
_entity_poly.pdbx_seq_one_letter_code
_entity_poly.pdbx_strand_id
1 'polypeptide(L)'
;MPLLPAFEGEIGANGEYSIQAVLHWNYKSVSKGENSLWANLLKRGYSSQLVYVHSKLMIVDDDTVIIGSANINDRSMLGTRDSEIAILVQDNKNFPVNMNGKEHMAGSFAASLRRTLFRYGLI
;
A
#
# COMPACT_ATOMS: atom_id res chain seq x y z
N MET A 1 -1.39 7.93 0.09
CA MET A 1 -1.12 9.10 0.96
C MET A 1 -0.58 10.26 0.11
N PRO A 2 -1.06 11.50 0.30
CA PRO A 2 -0.49 12.67 -0.35
C PRO A 2 0.95 12.93 0.14
N LEU A 3 1.73 13.67 -0.66
CA LEU A 3 3.15 13.97 -0.44
C LEU A 3 3.47 14.84 0.80
N LEU A 4 2.45 15.28 1.54
CA LEU A 4 2.61 15.87 2.86
C LEU A 4 1.77 15.09 3.88
N PRO A 5 2.39 14.42 4.86
CA PRO A 5 1.68 13.84 5.98
C PRO A 5 1.12 14.96 6.85
N ALA A 6 -0.19 14.96 7.09
CA ALA A 6 -0.77 15.65 8.24
C ALA A 6 -0.85 14.62 9.39
N PHE A 7 0.27 14.43 10.09
CA PHE A 7 0.30 13.69 11.35
C PHE A 7 0.48 14.68 12.51
N GLU A 8 -0.36 14.54 13.52
CA GLU A 8 -0.12 15.03 14.87
C GLU A 8 0.23 13.80 15.71
N GLY A 9 1.49 13.66 16.14
CA GLY A 9 1.98 12.54 16.96
C GLY A 9 3.51 12.39 16.96
N GLU A 10 4.11 12.21 18.15
CA GLU A 10 5.57 12.15 18.35
C GLU A 10 6.21 10.89 17.73
N ILE A 11 7.20 11.11 16.86
CA ILE A 11 8.05 10.06 16.31
C ILE A 11 9.17 9.78 17.32
N GLY A 12 9.11 8.67 18.05
CA GLY A 12 10.21 8.30 18.96
C GLY A 12 9.95 7.22 20.03
N ALA A 13 8.74 6.68 20.16
CA ALA A 13 8.50 5.64 21.17
C ALA A 13 9.02 4.27 20.74
N ASN A 14 9.82 3.64 21.61
CA ASN A 14 10.41 2.32 21.40
C ASN A 14 9.33 1.23 21.32
N GLY A 15 8.93 0.84 20.11
CA GLY A 15 7.95 -0.25 19.90
C GLY A 15 7.39 -0.41 18.49
N GLU A 16 7.60 0.54 17.58
CA GLU A 16 6.84 0.60 16.32
C GLU A 16 7.59 0.10 15.08
N TYR A 17 8.23 -1.08 15.16
CA TYR A 17 8.92 -1.67 14.01
C TYR A 17 7.97 -1.95 12.82
N SER A 18 6.70 -2.28 13.09
CA SER A 18 5.68 -2.50 12.07
C SER A 18 5.31 -1.21 11.34
N ILE A 19 5.13 -0.11 12.06
CA ILE A 19 4.80 1.19 11.48
C ILE A 19 6.00 1.75 10.73
N GLN A 20 7.22 1.58 11.25
CA GLN A 20 8.44 1.95 10.51
C GLN A 20 8.62 1.13 9.23
N ALA A 21 8.34 -0.18 9.26
CA ALA A 21 8.39 -1.02 8.07
C ALA A 21 7.32 -0.60 7.04
N VAL A 22 6.09 -0.36 7.49
CA VAL A 22 4.99 0.13 6.64
C VAL A 22 5.33 1.50 6.05
N LEU A 23 5.85 2.44 6.84
CA LEU A 23 6.31 3.74 6.36
C LEU A 23 7.48 3.62 5.40
N HIS A 24 8.46 2.77 5.67
CA HIS A 24 9.61 2.54 4.79
C HIS A 24 9.16 2.08 3.40
N TRP A 25 8.34 1.04 3.33
CA TRP A 25 7.85 0.51 2.06
C TRP A 25 6.87 1.47 1.38
N ASN A 26 6.04 2.20 2.14
CA ASN A 26 5.20 3.28 1.59
C ASN A 26 6.01 4.37 0.92
N TYR A 27 7.06 4.88 1.58
CA TYR A 27 7.93 5.89 0.97
C TYR A 27 8.63 5.33 -0.27
N LYS A 28 9.10 4.08 -0.22
CA LYS A 28 9.80 3.44 -1.33
C LYS A 28 8.91 3.26 -2.57
N SER A 29 7.65 2.87 -2.38
CA SER A 29 6.69 2.71 -3.47
C SER A 29 6.17 4.04 -4.02
N VAL A 30 5.93 5.03 -3.16
CA VAL A 30 5.29 6.29 -3.59
C VAL A 30 6.30 7.30 -4.14
N SER A 31 7.42 7.54 -3.44
CA SER A 31 8.28 8.70 -3.73
C SER A 31 9.79 8.46 -3.65
N LYS A 32 10.25 7.32 -3.14
CA LYS A 32 11.68 7.03 -2.95
C LYS A 32 12.15 5.84 -3.77
N GLY A 33 12.95 6.10 -4.78
CA GLY A 33 13.58 5.08 -5.61
C GLY A 33 13.16 5.20 -7.07
N GLU A 34 13.98 4.66 -7.96
CA GLU A 34 13.83 4.84 -9.42
C GLU A 34 12.55 4.21 -9.98
N ASN A 35 11.96 3.27 -9.25
CA ASN A 35 10.71 2.58 -9.60
C ASN A 35 9.51 3.09 -8.78
N SER A 36 9.67 4.15 -7.98
CA SER A 36 8.55 4.75 -7.24
C SER A 36 7.53 5.35 -8.21
N LEU A 37 6.27 5.47 -7.77
CA LEU A 37 5.20 6.16 -8.50
C LEU A 37 5.67 7.53 -9.00
N TRP A 38 6.30 8.32 -8.12
CA TRP A 38 6.83 9.64 -8.46
C TRP A 38 7.90 9.58 -9.56
N ALA A 39 8.91 8.71 -9.42
CA ALA A 39 9.96 8.56 -10.43
C ALA A 39 9.39 8.10 -11.78
N ASN A 40 8.41 7.19 -11.78
CA ASN A 40 7.75 6.71 -12.98
C ASN A 40 6.87 7.77 -13.65
N LEU A 41 6.15 8.58 -12.86
CA LEU A 41 5.35 9.70 -13.38
C LEU A 41 6.24 10.77 -14.02
N LEU A 42 7.35 11.12 -13.37
CA LEU A 42 8.36 12.03 -13.92
C LEU A 42 8.96 11.49 -15.21
N LYS A 43 9.36 10.21 -15.24
CA LYS A 43 9.87 9.53 -16.45
C LYS A 43 8.87 9.54 -17.61
N ARG A 44 7.57 9.51 -17.31
CA ARG A 44 6.48 9.54 -18.31
C ARG A 44 6.04 10.95 -18.72
N GLY A 45 6.69 12.00 -18.20
CA GLY A 45 6.39 13.39 -18.57
C GLY A 45 5.15 13.98 -17.87
N TYR A 46 4.61 13.31 -16.84
CA TYR A 46 3.53 13.84 -16.02
C TYR A 46 4.10 14.78 -14.95
N SER A 47 4.58 15.96 -15.35
CA SER A 47 5.23 16.94 -14.47
C SER A 47 4.31 18.04 -13.94
N SER A 48 3.08 18.16 -14.45
CA SER A 48 2.21 19.32 -14.16
C SER A 48 1.09 19.06 -13.15
N GLN A 49 0.71 17.81 -12.88
CA GLN A 49 -0.39 17.49 -11.95
C GLN A 49 -0.08 16.26 -11.08
N LEU A 50 -0.29 16.41 -9.78
CA LEU A 50 -0.08 15.37 -8.77
C LEU A 50 -1.15 14.27 -8.92
N VAL A 51 -0.72 13.01 -8.97
CA VAL A 51 -1.64 11.87 -8.85
C VAL A 51 -2.05 11.73 -7.39
N TYR A 52 -3.31 12.02 -7.10
CA TYR A 52 -3.85 11.94 -5.74
C TYR A 52 -4.21 10.50 -5.37
N VAL A 53 -3.36 9.86 -4.55
CA VAL A 53 -3.59 8.50 -4.05
C VAL A 53 -4.58 8.53 -2.87
N HIS A 54 -5.85 8.33 -3.18
CA HIS A 54 -6.96 8.24 -2.21
C HIS A 54 -7.32 6.81 -1.80
N SER A 55 -6.61 5.81 -2.33
CA SER A 55 -6.86 4.40 -2.06
C SER A 55 -6.57 4.03 -0.61
N LYS A 56 -7.40 3.15 -0.03
CA LYS A 56 -7.17 2.46 1.24
C LYS A 56 -7.20 0.98 0.96
N LEU A 57 -6.03 0.50 0.57
CA LEU A 57 -5.80 -0.83 0.05
C LEU A 57 -4.57 -1.40 0.76
N MET A 58 -4.68 -2.64 1.21
CA MET A 58 -3.56 -3.43 1.71
C MET A 58 -3.56 -4.77 0.97
N ILE A 59 -2.40 -5.20 0.49
CA ILE A 59 -2.15 -6.53 -0.08
C ILE A 59 -1.05 -7.15 0.77
N VAL A 60 -1.29 -8.35 1.29
CA VAL A 60 -0.36 -9.10 2.13
C VAL A 60 -0.05 -10.42 1.45
N ASP A 61 1.24 -10.75 1.36
CA ASP A 61 1.81 -12.02 0.88
C ASP A 61 1.27 -12.55 -0.46
N ASP A 62 0.73 -11.65 -1.30
CA ASP A 62 0.06 -11.98 -2.56
C ASP A 62 -1.11 -12.98 -2.39
N ASP A 63 -1.74 -13.09 -1.21
CA ASP A 63 -2.90 -13.96 -0.97
C ASP A 63 -4.07 -13.31 -0.20
N THR A 64 -3.83 -12.17 0.43
CA THR A 64 -4.79 -11.49 1.29
C THR A 64 -4.88 -10.01 0.91
N VAL A 65 -6.10 -9.49 0.78
CA VAL A 65 -6.35 -8.10 0.42
C VAL A 65 -7.40 -7.48 1.33
N ILE A 66 -7.14 -6.26 1.82
CA ILE A 66 -8.14 -5.41 2.47
C ILE A 66 -8.39 -4.21 1.57
N ILE A 67 -9.66 -3.97 1.25
CA ILE A 67 -10.12 -2.79 0.49
C ILE A 67 -11.20 -2.10 1.30
N GLY A 68 -11.11 -0.79 1.48
CA GLY A 68 -12.14 -0.06 2.22
C GLY A 68 -12.05 1.45 2.09
N SER A 69 -12.75 2.12 3.00
CA SER A 69 -12.75 3.58 3.15
C SER A 69 -11.78 4.07 4.24
N ALA A 70 -11.44 3.21 5.20
CA ALA A 70 -10.65 3.56 6.39
C ALA A 70 -9.20 3.96 6.07
N ASN A 71 -8.84 5.21 6.37
CA ASN A 71 -7.44 5.64 6.31
C ASN A 71 -6.64 5.01 7.46
N ILE A 72 -5.32 4.85 7.29
CA ILE A 72 -4.43 4.47 8.41
C ILE A 72 -4.23 5.71 9.30
N ASN A 73 -5.20 5.99 10.17
CA ASN A 73 -5.16 7.01 11.20
C ASN A 73 -6.20 6.73 12.30
N ASP A 74 -6.03 7.36 13.46
CA ASP A 74 -6.92 7.21 14.62
C ASP A 74 -8.38 7.56 14.31
N ARG A 75 -8.60 8.53 13.40
CA ARG A 75 -9.94 8.94 13.00
C ARG A 75 -10.74 7.80 12.37
N SER A 76 -10.09 6.99 11.54
CA SER A 76 -10.74 5.87 10.84
C SER A 76 -10.62 4.55 11.61
N MET A 77 -9.56 4.37 12.41
CA MET A 77 -9.21 3.07 13.02
C MET A 77 -9.72 2.87 14.45
N LEU A 78 -10.04 3.93 15.19
CA LEU A 78 -10.56 3.80 16.56
C LEU A 78 -12.03 3.37 16.62
N GLY A 79 -12.77 3.46 15.51
CA GLY A 79 -14.18 3.07 15.41
C GLY A 79 -15.17 3.96 16.18
N THR A 80 -14.69 4.85 17.05
CA THR A 80 -15.53 5.78 17.84
C THR A 80 -15.72 7.15 17.19
N ARG A 81 -15.10 7.37 16.03
CA ARG A 81 -15.09 8.67 15.32
C ARG A 81 -15.85 8.54 14.01
N ASP A 82 -15.17 8.15 12.93
CA ASP A 82 -15.79 8.02 11.61
C ASP A 82 -16.33 6.59 11.40
N SER A 83 -17.48 6.47 10.75
CA SER A 83 -18.01 5.19 10.30
C SER A 83 -17.30 4.76 9.02
N GLU A 84 -16.61 3.63 9.05
CA GLU A 84 -15.83 3.11 7.93
C GLU A 84 -16.32 1.72 7.53
N ILE A 85 -16.09 1.34 6.26
CA ILE A 85 -16.35 0.00 5.76
C ILE A 85 -15.10 -0.55 5.07
N ALA A 86 -14.83 -1.83 5.28
CA ALA A 86 -13.77 -2.56 4.60
C ALA A 86 -14.19 -4.01 4.33
N ILE A 87 -13.63 -4.58 3.27
CA ILE A 87 -13.78 -5.98 2.89
C ILE A 87 -12.41 -6.63 2.96
N LEU A 88 -12.37 -7.79 3.62
CA LEU A 88 -11.24 -8.72 3.60
C LEU A 88 -11.49 -9.76 2.50
N VAL A 89 -10.56 -9.87 1.56
CA VAL A 89 -10.54 -10.90 0.53
C VAL A 89 -9.35 -11.82 0.81
N GLN A 90 -9.62 -13.10 1.05
CA GLN A 90 -8.61 -14.14 1.14
C GLN A 90 -8.78 -15.06 -0.06
N ASP A 91 -7.71 -15.22 -0.83
CA ASP A 91 -7.73 -16.09 -2.00
C ASP A 91 -7.81 -17.56 -1.60
N ASN A 92 -8.74 -18.28 -2.24
CA ASN A 92 -8.84 -19.74 -2.13
C ASN A 92 -8.25 -20.47 -3.36
N LYS A 93 -7.83 -19.71 -4.38
CA LYS A 93 -7.28 -20.22 -5.64
C LYS A 93 -5.86 -19.74 -5.79
N ASN A 94 -4.91 -20.63 -5.50
CA ASN A 94 -3.50 -20.27 -5.45
C ASN A 94 -2.73 -20.91 -6.62
N PHE A 95 -1.65 -20.25 -7.02
CA PHE A 95 -0.74 -20.72 -8.05
C PHE A 95 0.71 -20.49 -7.60
N PRO A 96 1.65 -21.34 -8.04
CA PRO A 96 3.04 -21.23 -7.62
C PRO A 96 3.69 -19.97 -8.18
N VAL A 97 4.41 -19.25 -7.32
CA VAL A 97 5.26 -18.10 -7.64
C VAL A 97 6.59 -18.23 -6.92
N ASN A 98 7.57 -17.42 -7.33
CA ASN A 98 8.80 -17.26 -6.58
C ASN A 98 8.70 -15.96 -5.75
N MET A 99 8.84 -16.09 -4.43
CA MET A 99 8.90 -14.97 -3.50
C MET A 99 10.24 -15.01 -2.75
N ASN A 100 11.07 -13.98 -2.97
CA ASN A 100 12.41 -13.88 -2.38
C ASN A 100 13.29 -15.13 -2.61
N GLY A 101 13.28 -15.69 -3.82
CA GLY A 101 14.06 -16.87 -4.19
C GLY A 101 13.44 -18.20 -3.75
N LYS A 102 12.36 -18.19 -2.95
CA LYS A 102 11.67 -19.39 -2.49
C LYS A 102 10.36 -19.60 -3.23
N GLU A 103 9.96 -20.86 -3.37
CA GLU A 103 8.62 -21.20 -3.86
C GLU A 103 7.57 -20.71 -2.85
N HIS A 104 6.54 -20.06 -3.36
CA HIS A 104 5.42 -19.52 -2.59
C HIS A 104 4.11 -19.73 -3.37
N MET A 105 2.99 -19.85 -2.66
CA MET A 105 1.68 -20.04 -3.26
C MET A 105 0.89 -18.74 -3.22
N ALA A 106 0.88 -17.99 -4.32
CA ALA A 106 0.16 -16.73 -4.40
C ALA A 106 -1.31 -16.93 -4.78
N GLY A 107 -2.18 -16.11 -4.20
CA GLY A 107 -3.58 -15.99 -4.54
C GLY A 107 -3.82 -15.33 -5.89
N SER A 108 -4.79 -15.86 -6.64
CA SER A 108 -5.13 -15.38 -7.99
C SER A 108 -5.54 -13.91 -8.01
N PHE A 109 -6.41 -13.49 -7.08
CA PHE A 109 -6.89 -12.12 -6.99
C PHE A 109 -5.80 -11.17 -6.48
N ALA A 110 -5.23 -11.45 -5.32
CA ALA A 110 -4.24 -10.59 -4.67
C ALA A 110 -3.03 -10.35 -5.58
N ALA A 111 -2.45 -11.40 -6.15
CA ALA A 111 -1.30 -11.29 -7.04
C ALA A 111 -1.63 -10.59 -8.37
N SER A 112 -2.84 -10.77 -8.92
CA SER A 112 -3.24 -10.07 -10.15
C SER A 112 -3.45 -8.58 -9.91
N LEU A 113 -4.09 -8.21 -8.79
CA LEU A 113 -4.27 -6.83 -8.36
C LEU A 113 -2.92 -6.15 -8.13
N ARG A 114 -2.04 -6.78 -7.34
CA ARG A 114 -0.68 -6.29 -7.08
C ARG A 114 0.09 -6.08 -8.37
N ARG A 115 0.12 -7.06 -9.28
CA ARG A 115 0.83 -6.94 -10.57
C ARG A 115 0.26 -5.82 -11.44
N THR A 116 -1.05 -5.64 -11.45
CA THR A 116 -1.72 -4.57 -12.19
C THR A 116 -1.30 -3.20 -11.67
N LEU A 117 -1.32 -2.99 -10.35
CA LEU A 117 -0.92 -1.74 -9.74
C LEU A 117 0.56 -1.41 -10.00
N PHE A 118 1.46 -2.40 -9.88
CA PHE A 118 2.87 -2.25 -10.25
C PHE A 118 3.06 -1.85 -11.73
N ARG A 119 2.28 -2.45 -12.65
CA ARG A 119 2.35 -2.13 -14.09
C ARG A 119 1.99 -0.66 -14.37
N TYR A 120 1.01 -0.13 -13.66
CA TYR A 120 0.63 1.28 -13.76
C TYR A 120 1.53 2.21 -12.94
N GLY A 121 2.42 1.65 -12.12
CA GLY A 121 3.30 2.38 -11.21
C GLY A 121 2.58 2.92 -9.97
N LEU A 122 1.40 2.38 -9.64
CA LEU A 122 0.56 2.84 -8.52
C LEU A 122 0.97 2.27 -7.15
N ILE A 123 1.85 1.26 -7.13
CA ILE A 123 2.56 0.70 -5.96
C ILE A 123 3.97 0.24 -6.36
#